data_AF-N0BMV0-F1
#
_entry.id   AF-N0BMV0-F1
#
_cell.length_a   1.000
_cell.length_b   1.000
_cell.length_c   1.000
_cell.angle_alpha   90.00
_cell.angle_beta   90.00
_cell.angle_gamma   90.00
#
_symmetry.space_group_name_H-M   'P 1'
#
loop_
_entity.id
_entity.type
_entity.pdbx_description
1 polymer ?
#
loop_
_entity_poly.entity_id
_entity_poly.type
_entity_poly.pdbx_seq_one_letter_code
_entity_poly.pdbx_strand_id
1 'polypeptide(L)'
;MAIRKTISLSKLQKIRNYISSRKDDRKKVGLLIDGPNMLRKEFNINLHEIRQIIEEYGNIKVARVFLNQYAGDKLVEAIENQGFEPIITSGDVDVRMAVEAMELIYNDSIDALALVTRDADFKAVLKKAMEMGKETIIIGAEPGFSAALKNSADIAIILNQDDFDEVEEDNNYSKEIEHKNKEKVEYADST
;
A
#
# COMPACT_ATOMS: atom_id res chain seq x y z
N MET A 1 -7.43 22.53 -14.09
CA MET A 1 -7.07 23.20 -12.82
C MET A 1 -6.35 22.16 -11.97
N ALA A 2 -5.04 22.28 -11.79
CA ALA A 2 -4.24 21.24 -11.13
C ALA A 2 -4.43 21.32 -9.62
N ILE A 3 -5.09 20.33 -9.03
CA ILE A 3 -5.23 20.22 -7.58
C ILE A 3 -3.94 19.60 -7.06
N ARG A 4 -3.05 20.43 -6.51
CA ARG A 4 -1.91 19.97 -5.72
C ARG A 4 -2.44 19.40 -4.40
N LYS A 5 -2.42 18.07 -4.24
CA LYS A 5 -2.61 17.44 -2.93
C LYS A 5 -1.47 17.92 -2.02
N THR A 6 -1.80 18.74 -1.03
CA THR A 6 -0.82 19.28 -0.07
C THR A 6 -0.95 18.47 1.22
N ILE A 7 0.03 17.60 1.48
CA ILE A 7 0.16 16.89 2.75
C ILE A 7 0.39 17.93 3.85
N SER A 8 -0.28 17.80 5.00
CA SER A 8 -0.13 18.77 6.09
C SER A 8 1.28 18.75 6.67
N LEU A 9 1.86 19.94 6.85
CA LEU A 9 3.22 20.15 7.38
C LEU A 9 3.43 19.51 8.76
N SER A 10 2.37 19.36 9.56
CA SER A 10 2.42 18.78 10.89
C SER A 10 2.50 17.26 10.88
N LYS A 11 1.86 16.58 9.92
CA LYS A 11 1.98 15.12 9.72
C LYS A 11 3.35 14.78 9.14
N LEU A 12 3.82 15.57 8.16
CA LEU A 12 5.18 15.49 7.63
C LEU A 12 6.25 15.67 8.71
N GLN A 13 6.07 16.59 9.66
CA GLN A 13 7.01 16.78 10.77
C GLN A 13 7.01 15.62 11.78
N LYS A 14 5.84 15.05 12.09
CA LYS A 14 5.75 13.87 12.98
C LYS A 14 6.36 12.62 12.33
N ILE A 15 6.08 12.39 11.05
CA ILE A 15 6.66 11.31 10.25
C ILE A 15 8.19 11.50 10.11
N ARG A 16 8.63 12.72 9.79
CA ARG A 16 10.05 13.08 9.70
C ARG A 16 10.80 12.87 11.02
N ASN A 17 10.18 13.18 12.16
CA ASN A 17 10.82 12.98 13.46
C ASN A 17 10.88 11.50 13.88
N TYR A 18 9.91 10.69 13.45
CA TYR A 18 9.95 9.23 13.64
C TYR A 18 11.05 8.59 12.75
N ILE A 19 11.10 8.97 11.46
CA ILE A 19 12.04 8.46 10.45
C ILE A 19 13.48 8.94 10.67
N SER A 20 13.69 10.17 11.17
CA SER A 20 15.04 10.72 11.39
C SER A 20 15.82 10.01 12.49
N SER A 21 15.20 9.14 13.29
CA SER A 21 15.88 8.35 14.33
C SER A 21 16.55 7.07 13.82
N ARG A 22 16.31 6.66 12.56
CA ARG A 22 16.81 5.39 11.96
C ARG A 22 17.40 5.57 10.56
N LYS A 23 18.20 6.61 10.36
CA LYS A 23 18.73 6.96 9.04
C LYS A 23 19.61 5.86 8.40
N ASP A 24 20.08 4.88 9.18
CA ASP A 24 20.92 3.75 8.72
C ASP A 24 20.15 2.45 8.38
N ASP A 25 18.83 2.36 8.64
CA ASP A 25 18.12 1.05 8.61
C ASP A 25 16.76 1.09 7.90
N ARG A 26 16.66 1.87 6.81
CA ARG A 26 15.46 1.85 5.95
C ARG A 26 15.38 0.52 5.21
N LYS A 27 14.25 -0.18 5.34
CA LYS A 27 13.95 -1.45 4.68
C LYS A 27 14.25 -1.38 3.18
N LYS A 28 14.96 -2.37 2.66
CA LYS A 28 15.25 -2.52 1.23
C LYS A 28 14.07 -3.24 0.58
N VAL A 29 13.38 -2.58 -0.33
CA VAL A 29 12.09 -3.06 -0.86
C VAL A 29 12.25 -3.57 -2.27
N GLY A 30 11.70 -4.77 -2.51
CA GLY A 30 11.41 -5.28 -3.84
C GLY A 30 9.96 -4.97 -4.21
N LEU A 31 9.74 -4.17 -5.25
CA LEU A 31 8.43 -3.71 -5.71
C LEU A 31 8.08 -4.37 -7.05
N LEU A 32 7.01 -5.17 -7.05
CA LEU A 32 6.52 -5.89 -8.23
C LEU A 32 5.08 -5.48 -8.53
N ILE A 33 4.82 -5.05 -9.77
CA ILE A 33 3.53 -4.49 -10.19
C ILE A 33 2.91 -5.34 -11.29
N ASP A 34 1.69 -5.79 -11.06
CA ASP A 34 0.85 -6.50 -12.01
C ASP A 34 0.22 -5.52 -13.01
N GLY A 35 0.85 -5.37 -14.17
CA GLY A 35 0.41 -4.45 -15.21
C GLY A 35 -1.01 -4.73 -15.72
N PRO A 36 -1.34 -5.97 -16.16
CA PRO A 36 -2.67 -6.31 -16.66
C PRO A 36 -3.81 -6.04 -15.68
N ASN A 37 -3.60 -6.22 -14.37
CA ASN A 37 -4.66 -6.01 -13.39
C ASN A 37 -4.71 -4.59 -12.80
N MET A 38 -3.60 -3.84 -12.85
CA MET A 38 -3.51 -2.51 -12.21
C MET A 38 -3.49 -1.34 -13.20
N LEU A 39 -2.89 -1.48 -14.38
CA LEU A 39 -2.76 -0.36 -15.35
C LEU A 39 -3.99 -0.15 -16.22
N ARG A 40 -5.14 -0.68 -15.81
CA ARG A 40 -6.39 -0.47 -16.52
C ARG A 40 -6.95 0.92 -16.24
N LYS A 41 -7.53 1.54 -17.27
CA LYS A 41 -7.97 2.95 -17.23
C LYS A 41 -9.01 3.19 -16.14
N GLU A 42 -9.87 2.20 -15.87
CA GLU A 42 -10.93 2.28 -14.86
C GLU A 42 -10.41 2.48 -13.43
N PHE A 43 -9.16 2.07 -13.14
CA PHE A 43 -8.58 2.24 -11.80
C PHE A 43 -7.78 3.53 -11.65
N ASN A 44 -7.51 4.25 -12.76
CA ASN A 44 -6.77 5.52 -12.77
C ASN A 44 -5.51 5.50 -11.87
N ILE A 45 -4.74 4.42 -11.95
CA ILE A 45 -3.58 4.20 -11.09
C ILE A 45 -2.36 4.95 -11.63
N ASN A 46 -1.67 5.64 -10.74
CA ASN A 46 -0.44 6.35 -11.04
C ASN A 46 0.77 5.59 -10.46
N LEU A 47 1.66 5.09 -11.34
CA LEU A 47 2.87 4.38 -10.92
C LEU A 47 3.81 5.27 -10.09
N HIS A 48 3.84 6.57 -10.36
CA HIS A 48 4.62 7.53 -9.58
C HIS A 48 4.13 7.63 -8.13
N GLU A 49 2.81 7.59 -7.91
CA GLU A 49 2.23 7.62 -6.56
C GLU A 49 2.57 6.34 -5.79
N ILE A 50 2.43 5.17 -6.43
CA ILE A 50 2.86 3.89 -5.84
C ILE A 50 4.33 3.96 -5.43
N ARG A 51 5.19 4.50 -6.32
CA ARG A 51 6.61 4.65 -6.04
C ARG A 51 6.85 5.53 -4.82
N GLN A 52 6.19 6.68 -4.73
CA GLN A 52 6.31 7.61 -3.59
C GLN A 52 5.90 6.95 -2.28
N ILE A 53 4.77 6.23 -2.26
CA ILE A 53 4.29 5.49 -1.08
C ILE A 53 5.36 4.52 -0.58
N ILE A 54 5.95 3.73 -1.49
CA ILE A 54 7.00 2.77 -1.10
C ILE A 54 8.30 3.49 -0.73
N GLU A 55 8.65 4.59 -1.38
CA GLU A 55 9.81 5.42 -1.05
C GLU A 55 9.69 6.13 0.29
N GLU A 56 8.49 6.30 0.84
CA GLU A 56 8.26 6.76 2.22
C GLU A 56 8.48 5.63 3.23
N TYR A 57 8.03 4.42 2.88
CA TYR A 57 8.23 3.23 3.71
C TYR A 57 9.71 2.78 3.75
N GLY A 58 10.38 2.69 2.59
CA GLY A 58 11.72 2.10 2.49
C GLY A 58 12.51 2.55 1.26
N ASN A 59 13.67 1.94 1.07
CA ASN A 59 14.53 2.16 -0.08
C ASN A 59 14.22 1.10 -1.15
N ILE A 60 13.62 1.52 -2.27
CA ILE A 60 13.36 0.63 -3.41
C ILE A 60 14.68 0.15 -4.01
N LYS A 61 14.88 -1.16 -4.05
CA LYS A 61 16.05 -1.81 -4.68
C LYS A 61 15.72 -2.44 -6.02
N VAL A 62 14.50 -2.97 -6.15
CA VAL A 62 13.95 -3.52 -7.38
C VAL A 62 12.57 -2.92 -7.58
N ALA A 63 12.28 -2.46 -8.79
CA ALA A 63 10.98 -1.90 -9.16
C ALA A 63 10.62 -2.38 -10.57
N ARG A 64 9.71 -3.35 -10.65
CA ARG A 64 9.36 -3.99 -11.92
C ARG A 64 7.86 -3.94 -12.18
N VAL A 65 7.51 -3.73 -13.43
CA VAL A 65 6.12 -3.78 -13.92
C VAL A 65 6.01 -4.89 -14.94
N PHE A 66 5.17 -5.88 -14.66
CA PHE A 66 4.97 -7.02 -15.55
C PHE A 66 3.87 -6.74 -16.56
N LEU A 67 4.15 -7.05 -17.82
CA LEU A 67 3.30 -6.77 -18.96
C LEU A 67 3.17 -8.01 -19.83
N ASN A 68 2.03 -8.14 -20.50
CA ASN A 68 1.89 -9.11 -21.57
C ASN A 68 2.63 -8.63 -22.84
N GLN A 69 2.88 -9.57 -23.76
CA GLN A 69 3.57 -9.32 -25.04
C GLN A 69 2.92 -8.29 -25.96
N TYR A 70 1.69 -7.88 -25.70
CA TYR A 70 0.95 -6.91 -26.51
C TYR A 70 1.06 -5.48 -25.96
N ALA A 71 1.87 -5.26 -24.92
CA ALA A 71 2.14 -3.92 -24.42
C ALA A 71 2.79 -3.06 -25.50
N GLY A 72 2.17 -1.91 -25.82
CA GLY A 72 2.69 -0.99 -26.82
C GLY A 72 3.86 -0.17 -26.28
N ASP A 73 4.75 0.24 -27.19
CA ASP A 73 6.00 0.96 -26.87
C ASP A 73 5.80 2.18 -25.98
N LYS A 74 4.71 2.94 -26.18
CA LYS A 74 4.40 4.12 -25.35
C LYS A 74 4.16 3.78 -23.88
N LEU A 75 3.57 2.62 -23.60
CA LEU A 75 3.35 2.16 -22.23
C LEU A 75 4.67 1.77 -21.57
N VAL A 76 5.53 1.06 -22.32
CA VAL A 76 6.87 0.67 -21.90
C VAL A 76 7.69 1.91 -21.57
N GLU A 77 7.72 2.89 -22.48
CA GLU A 77 8.42 4.16 -22.28
C GLU A 77 7.88 4.93 -21.06
N ALA A 78 6.56 4.95 -20.87
CA ALA A 78 5.94 5.61 -19.71
C ALA A 78 6.29 4.94 -18.38
N ILE A 79 6.50 3.62 -18.36
CA ILE A 79 6.94 2.85 -17.19
C ILE A 79 8.41 3.17 -16.87
N GLU A 80 9.28 3.14 -17.88
CA GLU A 80 10.70 3.46 -17.74
C GLU A 80 10.93 4.89 -17.23
N ASN A 81 10.19 5.86 -17.80
CA ASN A 81 10.25 7.26 -17.37
C ASN A 81 9.82 7.48 -15.91
N GLN A 82 9.08 6.54 -15.32
CA GLN A 82 8.70 6.57 -13.91
C GLN A 82 9.68 5.80 -13.00
N GLY A 83 10.79 5.32 -13.56
CA GLY A 83 11.86 4.65 -12.81
C GLY A 83 11.57 3.17 -12.52
N PHE A 84 10.74 2.53 -13.35
CA PHE A 84 10.43 1.11 -13.27
C PHE A 84 11.05 0.36 -14.46
N GLU A 85 11.42 -0.90 -14.24
CA GLU A 85 11.83 -1.81 -15.30
C GLU A 85 10.60 -2.57 -15.84
N PRO A 86 10.26 -2.43 -17.12
CA PRO A 86 9.17 -3.19 -17.73
C PRO A 86 9.62 -4.63 -18.05
N ILE A 87 8.89 -5.62 -17.54
CA ILE A 87 9.11 -7.04 -17.83
C ILE A 87 8.00 -7.54 -18.75
N ILE A 88 8.34 -7.80 -20.00
CA ILE A 88 7.40 -8.29 -21.01
C ILE A 88 7.50 -9.81 -21.11
N THR A 89 6.36 -10.50 -21.03
CA THR A 89 6.30 -11.97 -21.17
C THR A 89 5.25 -12.38 -22.20
N SER A 90 5.56 -13.44 -22.96
CA SER A 90 4.63 -14.12 -23.86
C SER A 90 3.77 -15.17 -23.14
N GLY A 91 4.16 -15.55 -21.92
CA GLY A 91 3.43 -16.48 -21.07
C GLY A 91 2.49 -15.76 -20.10
N ASP A 92 2.01 -16.51 -19.12
CA ASP A 92 1.20 -15.97 -18.02
C ASP A 92 2.03 -14.95 -17.20
N VAL A 93 1.48 -13.73 -17.07
CA VAL A 93 2.08 -12.64 -16.32
C VAL A 93 2.16 -12.98 -14.84
N ASP A 94 1.14 -13.65 -14.31
CA ASP A 94 1.03 -13.98 -12.89
C ASP A 94 2.12 -14.99 -12.50
N VAL A 95 2.33 -16.00 -13.36
CA VAL A 95 3.43 -16.98 -13.18
C VAL A 95 4.79 -16.28 -13.23
N ARG A 96 5.01 -15.39 -14.21
CA ARG A 96 6.30 -14.69 -14.33
C ARG A 96 6.57 -13.79 -13.13
N MET A 97 5.55 -13.08 -12.64
CA MET A 97 5.64 -12.22 -11.47
C MET A 97 5.85 -13.04 -10.19
N ALA A 98 5.18 -14.18 -10.04
CA ALA A 98 5.38 -15.08 -8.90
C ALA A 98 6.82 -15.64 -8.84
N VAL A 99 7.38 -16.02 -9.99
CA VAL A 99 8.78 -16.46 -10.07
C VAL A 99 9.74 -15.34 -9.64
N GLU A 100 9.54 -14.12 -10.13
CA GLU A 100 10.34 -12.97 -9.71
C GLU A 100 10.21 -12.70 -8.21
N ALA A 101 8.98 -12.78 -7.68
CA ALA A 101 8.76 -12.59 -6.26
C ALA A 101 9.55 -13.61 -5.43
N MET A 102 9.60 -14.87 -5.88
CA MET A 102 10.42 -15.89 -5.23
C MET A 102 11.92 -15.57 -5.29
N GLU A 103 12.43 -15.06 -6.41
CA GLU A 103 13.83 -14.61 -6.50
C GLU A 103 14.13 -13.50 -5.48
N LEU A 104 13.22 -12.53 -5.32
CA LEU A 104 13.36 -11.47 -4.32
C LEU A 104 13.23 -11.97 -2.87
N ILE A 105 12.35 -12.96 -2.63
CA ILE A 105 12.18 -13.59 -1.32
C ILE A 105 13.47 -14.29 -0.87
N TYR A 106 14.23 -14.90 -1.78
CA TYR A 106 15.51 -15.53 -1.45
C TYR A 106 16.72 -14.58 -1.52
N ASN A 107 16.50 -13.30 -1.85
CA ASN A 107 17.56 -12.30 -1.89
C ASN A 107 17.75 -11.64 -0.52
N ASP A 108 18.91 -11.84 0.11
CA ASP A 108 19.26 -11.25 1.41
C ASP A 108 19.43 -9.72 1.38
N SER A 109 19.50 -9.12 0.18
CA SER A 109 19.52 -7.66 0.02
C SER A 109 18.12 -7.03 -0.03
N ILE A 110 17.07 -7.83 0.11
CA ILE A 110 15.67 -7.39 0.16
C ILE A 110 15.12 -7.71 1.54
N ASP A 111 14.57 -6.72 2.23
CA ASP A 111 13.98 -6.88 3.56
C ASP A 111 12.44 -6.98 3.49
N ALA A 112 11.85 -6.41 2.44
CA ALA A 112 10.40 -6.37 2.25
C ALA A 112 10.01 -6.61 0.78
N LEU A 113 8.90 -7.33 0.58
CA LEU A 113 8.28 -7.57 -0.71
C LEU A 113 6.97 -6.78 -0.82
N ALA A 114 6.92 -5.83 -1.76
CA ALA A 114 5.73 -5.09 -2.13
C ALA A 114 5.15 -5.63 -3.43
N LEU A 115 3.94 -6.16 -3.35
CA LEU A 115 3.16 -6.60 -4.51
C LEU A 115 2.05 -5.57 -4.78
N VAL A 116 1.89 -5.19 -6.05
CA VAL A 116 0.81 -4.30 -6.48
C VAL A 116 -0.09 -5.08 -7.41
N THR A 117 -1.18 -5.61 -6.85
CA THR A 117 -2.15 -6.44 -7.56
C THR A 117 -3.47 -6.50 -6.79
N ARG A 118 -4.54 -6.92 -7.46
CA ARG A 118 -5.82 -7.29 -6.86
C ARG A 118 -6.06 -8.80 -6.86
N ASP A 119 -5.15 -9.56 -7.47
CA ASP A 119 -5.32 -11.00 -7.65
C ASP A 119 -5.04 -11.77 -6.35
N ALA A 120 -6.02 -12.57 -5.95
CA ALA A 120 -5.97 -13.37 -4.74
C ALA A 120 -5.02 -14.58 -4.84
N ASP A 121 -4.57 -14.96 -6.04
CA ASP A 121 -3.65 -16.08 -6.22
C ASP A 121 -2.25 -15.78 -5.65
N PHE A 122 -1.89 -14.50 -5.50
CA PHE A 122 -0.63 -14.08 -4.86
C PHE A 122 -0.59 -14.28 -3.34
N LYS A 123 -1.68 -14.72 -2.70
CA LYS A 123 -1.66 -15.06 -1.26
C LYS A 123 -0.58 -16.08 -0.91
N ALA A 124 -0.35 -17.07 -1.78
CA ALA A 124 0.68 -18.07 -1.56
C ALA A 124 2.09 -17.46 -1.55
N VAL A 125 2.35 -16.47 -2.42
CA VAL A 125 3.61 -15.74 -2.49
C VAL A 125 3.82 -14.90 -1.23
N LEU A 126 2.80 -14.15 -0.80
CA LEU A 126 2.86 -13.36 0.43
C LEU A 126 3.14 -14.24 1.65
N LYS A 127 2.41 -15.36 1.77
CA LYS A 127 2.66 -16.32 2.85
C LYS A 127 4.09 -16.84 2.84
N LYS A 128 4.62 -17.16 1.66
CA LYS A 128 5.99 -17.67 1.54
C LYS A 128 7.03 -16.60 1.90
N ALA A 129 6.80 -15.35 1.51
CA ALA A 129 7.64 -14.22 1.89
C ALA A 129 7.70 -14.06 3.43
N MET A 130 6.54 -14.11 4.10
CA MET A 130 6.46 -14.05 5.57
C MET A 130 7.18 -15.23 6.24
N GLU A 131 6.99 -16.47 5.75
CA GLU A 131 7.70 -17.66 6.25
C GLU A 131 9.23 -17.51 6.17
N MET A 132 9.72 -16.76 5.18
CA MET A 132 11.14 -16.47 4.94
C MET A 132 11.62 -15.20 5.66
N GLY A 133 10.78 -14.59 6.50
CA GLY A 133 11.12 -13.42 7.30
C GLY A 133 11.15 -12.10 6.53
N LYS A 134 10.58 -12.05 5.32
CA LYS A 134 10.37 -10.79 4.60
C LYS A 134 9.10 -10.13 5.11
N GLU A 135 9.14 -8.81 5.28
CA GLU A 135 7.93 -8.03 5.53
C GLU A 135 7.14 -7.90 4.23
N THR A 136 5.82 -8.03 4.29
CA THR A 136 4.96 -8.11 3.11
C THR A 136 4.02 -6.92 3.00
N ILE A 137 3.97 -6.33 1.81
CA ILE A 137 3.13 -5.18 1.50
C ILE A 137 2.28 -5.54 0.29
N ILE A 138 0.96 -5.38 0.40
CA ILE A 138 0.04 -5.53 -0.71
C ILE A 138 -0.62 -4.19 -1.01
N ILE A 139 -0.53 -3.76 -2.26
CA ILE A 139 -1.14 -2.52 -2.75
C ILE A 139 -2.20 -2.89 -3.79
N GLY A 140 -3.44 -2.50 -3.54
CA GLY A 140 -4.57 -2.77 -4.43
C GLY A 140 -5.40 -1.52 -4.68
N ALA A 141 -6.46 -1.67 -5.48
CA ALA A 141 -7.44 -0.62 -5.73
C ALA A 141 -8.85 -1.22 -5.72
N GLU A 142 -9.86 -0.41 -5.41
CA GLU A 142 -11.24 -0.85 -5.52
C GLU A 142 -11.83 -0.51 -6.91
N PRO A 143 -12.84 -1.27 -7.38
CA PRO A 143 -13.38 -2.49 -6.77
C PRO A 143 -12.48 -3.71 -7.00
N GLY A 144 -12.61 -4.70 -6.11
CA GLY A 144 -12.04 -6.04 -6.30
C GLY A 144 -10.81 -6.32 -5.46
N PHE A 145 -10.48 -5.44 -4.50
CA PHE A 145 -9.39 -5.72 -3.57
C PHE A 145 -9.88 -6.50 -2.34
N SER A 146 -9.89 -7.83 -2.48
CA SER A 146 -10.55 -8.71 -1.50
C SER A 146 -9.99 -8.58 -0.07
N ALA A 147 -10.87 -8.66 0.92
CA ALA A 147 -10.49 -8.68 2.34
C ALA A 147 -9.51 -9.82 2.66
N ALA A 148 -9.69 -10.98 2.04
CA ALA A 148 -8.80 -12.12 2.25
C ALA A 148 -7.37 -11.85 1.75
N LEU A 149 -7.20 -11.13 0.64
CA LEU A 149 -5.87 -10.76 0.14
C LEU A 149 -5.22 -9.71 1.04
N LYS A 150 -5.98 -8.69 1.48
CA LYS A 150 -5.52 -7.68 2.45
C LYS A 150 -5.01 -8.32 3.75
N ASN A 151 -5.75 -9.30 4.28
CA ASN A 151 -5.38 -10.02 5.51
C ASN A 151 -4.21 -11.02 5.33
N SER A 152 -3.69 -11.19 4.11
CA SER A 152 -2.58 -12.12 3.83
C SER A 152 -1.21 -11.44 3.81
N ALA A 153 -1.14 -10.14 4.09
CA ALA A 153 0.09 -9.36 4.16
C ALA A 153 0.19 -8.62 5.51
N ASP A 154 1.40 -8.22 5.88
CA ASP A 154 1.64 -7.40 7.08
C ASP A 154 1.06 -5.98 6.92
N ILE A 155 1.15 -5.43 5.70
CA ILE A 155 0.67 -4.09 5.36
C ILE A 155 -0.21 -4.16 4.11
N ALA A 156 -1.42 -3.60 4.19
CA ALA A 156 -2.32 -3.46 3.04
C ALA A 156 -2.60 -1.97 2.76
N ILE A 157 -2.44 -1.55 1.50
CA ILE A 157 -2.63 -0.16 1.05
C ILE A 157 -3.67 -0.16 -0.07
N ILE A 158 -4.68 0.71 0.05
CA ILE A 158 -5.73 0.88 -0.96
C ILE A 158 -5.49 2.18 -1.69
N LEU A 159 -5.29 2.11 -3.01
CA LEU A 159 -5.10 3.27 -3.87
C LEU A 159 -6.43 3.97 -4.15
N ASN A 160 -6.38 5.29 -4.37
CA ASN A 160 -7.52 6.12 -4.74
C ASN A 160 -8.68 6.17 -3.74
N GLN A 161 -8.48 5.65 -2.53
CA GLN A 161 -9.34 5.94 -1.40
C GLN A 161 -8.81 7.22 -0.75
N ASP A 162 -9.63 8.28 -0.69
CA ASP A 162 -9.33 9.37 0.23
C ASP A 162 -9.29 8.75 1.64
N ASP A 163 -8.19 8.96 2.37
CA ASP A 163 -8.05 8.54 3.77
C ASP A 163 -9.12 9.28 4.61
N PHE A 164 -10.37 8.80 4.55
CA PHE A 164 -11.33 9.03 5.59
C PHE A 164 -10.99 8.01 6.66
N ASP A 165 -10.32 8.48 7.70
CA ASP A 165 -10.43 7.84 9.01
C ASP A 165 -11.93 7.87 9.35
N GLU A 166 -12.67 6.81 9.02
CA GLU A 166 -13.89 6.48 9.78
C GLU A 166 -13.38 6.12 11.18
N VAL A 167 -13.23 7.16 12.00
CA VAL A 167 -13.24 6.98 13.44
C VAL A 167 -14.61 6.42 13.73
N GLU A 168 -14.71 5.13 14.08
CA GLU A 168 -15.91 4.64 14.75
C GLU A 168 -16.14 5.58 15.93
N GLU A 169 -17.21 6.40 15.86
CA GLU A 169 -17.65 7.15 17.02
C GLU A 169 -17.96 6.12 18.09
N ASP A 170 -17.05 6.03 19.06
CA ASP A 170 -17.22 5.29 20.29
C ASP A 170 -18.46 5.87 20.99
N ASN A 171 -19.63 5.28 20.69
CA ASN A 171 -20.96 5.66 21.19
C ASN A 171 -21.11 5.57 22.73
N ASN A 172 -20.01 5.31 23.43
CA ASN A 172 -19.92 5.29 24.87
C ASN A 172 -19.67 6.68 25.50
N TYR A 173 -19.02 7.61 24.78
CA TYR A 173 -18.75 8.95 25.34
C TYR A 173 -20.03 9.78 25.49
N SER A 174 -20.99 9.64 24.57
CA SER A 174 -22.28 10.34 24.61
C SER A 174 -23.17 9.88 25.78
N LYS A 175 -23.10 8.60 26.16
CA LYS A 175 -23.87 8.05 27.29
C LYS A 175 -23.32 8.47 28.66
N GLU A 176 -21.99 8.58 28.81
CA GLU A 176 -21.38 9.09 30.04
C GLU A 176 -21.69 10.57 30.28
N ILE A 177 -21.78 11.38 29.22
CA ILE A 177 -22.12 12.81 29.32
C ILE A 177 -23.60 12.99 29.69
N GLU A 178 -24.51 12.17 29.15
CA GLU A 178 -25.93 12.20 29.55
C GLU A 178 -26.15 11.75 31.01
N HIS A 179 -25.40 10.76 31.50
CA HIS A 179 -25.50 10.32 32.90
C HIS A 179 -24.97 11.39 33.86
N LYS A 180 -23.81 12.00 33.57
CA LYS A 180 -23.23 13.07 34.42
C LYS A 180 -24.08 14.35 34.43
N ASN A 181 -24.80 14.64 33.35
CA ASN A 181 -25.70 15.80 33.33
C ASN A 181 -27.02 15.55 34.07
N LYS A 182 -27.52 14.31 34.15
CA LYS A 182 -28.71 14.00 34.97
C LYS A 182 -28.43 14.09 36.48
N GLU A 183 -27.28 13.58 36.95
CA GLU A 183 -26.91 13.66 38.38
C GLU A 183 -26.70 15.11 38.87
N LYS A 184 -26.27 16.03 37.98
CA LYS A 184 -26.09 17.44 38.33
C LYS A 184 -27.40 18.23 38.43
N VAL A 185 -28.46 17.83 37.73
CA VAL A 185 -29.75 18.54 37.75
C VAL A 185 -30.55 18.14 38.99
N GLU A 186 -30.48 16.89 39.43
CA GLU A 186 -31.21 16.42 40.63
C GLU A 186 -30.72 17.05 41.95
N TYR A 187 -29.44 17.45 42.04
CA TYR A 187 -28.89 18.11 43.23
C TYR A 187 -29.21 19.61 43.33
N ALA A 188 -29.72 20.23 42.26
CA ALA A 188 -30.03 21.66 42.22
C ALA A 188 -31.50 21.96 42.61
N ASP A 189 -32.39 20.98 42.53
CA ASP A 189 -33.82 21.14 42.85
C ASP A 189 -34.20 20.70 44.29
N SER A 190 -33.22 20.30 45.12
CA SER A 190 -33.46 19.80 46.50
C SER A 190 -32.92 20.69 47.63
N THR A 191 -32.63 21.97 47.38
CA THR A 191 -32.26 22.97 48.42
C THR A 191 -33.00 24.28 48.27
#